data_AF-A0A812WQA4-F1
#
_entry.id   AF-A0A812WQA4-F1
#
_cell.length_a   1.000
_cell.length_b   1.000
_cell.length_c   1.000
_cell.angle_alpha   90.00
_cell.angle_beta   90.00
_cell.angle_gamma   90.00
#
_symmetry.space_group_name_H-M   'P 1'
#
loop_
_entity.id
_entity.type
_entity.pdbx_description
1 polymer ?
#
loop_
_entity_poly.entity_id
_entity_poly.type
_entity_poly.pdbx_seq_one_letter_code
_entity_poly.pdbx_strand_id
1 'polypeptide(L)'
;MFQLSNKTVQVIFFDKTEAVLSSRSHLVTYVDKKGQVQAYPLTNVLDVPSAELAKRLRYTKDILVNLLGSRLPSGFPGLLSAGMH
;
A
#
# COMPACT_ATOMS: atom_id res chain seq x y z
N MET A 1 1.55 -8.37 -6.21
CA MET A 1 0.12 -8.36 -6.63
C MET A 1 -0.62 -7.39 -5.73
N PHE A 2 -1.53 -6.57 -6.28
CA PHE A 2 -2.28 -5.56 -5.53
C PHE A 2 -3.76 -5.89 -5.62
N GLN A 3 -4.48 -5.90 -4.49
CA GLN A 3 -5.92 -6.16 -4.48
C GLN A 3 -6.65 -4.89 -4.03
N LEU A 4 -7.65 -4.51 -4.83
CA LEU A 4 -8.54 -3.39 -4.60
C LEU A 4 -9.91 -3.93 -4.20
N SER A 5 -10.28 -3.74 -2.94
CA SER A 5 -11.65 -3.98 -2.50
C SER A 5 -11.99 -3.02 -1.37
N ASN A 6 -13.12 -2.32 -1.50
CA ASN A 6 -13.71 -1.56 -0.41
C ASN A 6 -12.80 -0.48 0.21
N LYS A 7 -12.19 0.38 -0.61
CA LYS A 7 -11.31 1.50 -0.18
C LYS A 7 -10.09 1.05 0.65
N THR A 8 -9.69 -0.20 0.49
CA THR A 8 -8.48 -0.78 1.08
C THR A 8 -7.54 -1.19 -0.06
N VAL A 9 -6.26 -0.85 0.10
CA VAL A 9 -5.18 -1.15 -0.84
C VAL A 9 -4.20 -2.07 -0.14
N GLN A 10 -3.98 -3.25 -0.71
CA GLN A 10 -2.93 -4.16 -0.26
C GLN A 10 -1.77 -4.15 -1.25
N VAL A 11 -0.57 -4.02 -0.71
CA VAL A 11 0.70 -4.03 -1.44
C VAL A 11 1.53 -5.20 -0.96
N ILE A 12 1.78 -6.16 -1.85
CA ILE A 12 2.66 -7.29 -1.57
C ILE A 12 4.04 -6.98 -2.15
N PHE A 13 5.04 -6.86 -1.29
CA PHE A 13 6.42 -6.58 -1.67
C PHE A 13 7.17 -7.86 -2.03
N PHE A 14 8.27 -7.70 -2.76
CA PHE A 14 9.11 -8.82 -3.20
C PHE A 14 9.79 -9.57 -2.05
N ASP A 15 9.98 -8.91 -0.89
CA ASP A 15 10.59 -9.50 0.31
C ASP A 15 9.60 -10.37 1.13
N LYS A 16 8.44 -10.75 0.55
CA LYS A 16 7.30 -11.40 1.22
C LYS A 16 6.64 -10.57 2.33
N THR A 17 6.96 -9.28 2.41
CA THR A 17 6.30 -8.33 3.30
C THR A 17 5.06 -7.77 2.65
N GLU A 18 4.07 -7.37 3.45
CA GLU A 18 2.79 -6.88 2.95
C GLU A 18 2.44 -5.56 3.64
N ALA A 19 1.89 -4.60 2.90
CA ALA A 19 1.31 -3.39 3.48
C ALA A 19 -0.14 -3.27 3.05
N VAL A 20 -1.04 -3.37 4.01
CA VAL A 20 -2.46 -3.14 3.85
C VAL A 20 -2.79 -1.74 4.36
N LEU A 21 -3.48 -0.95 3.57
CA LEU A 21 -3.81 0.42 3.90
C LEU A 21 -5.29 0.67 3.64
N SER A 22 -5.99 1.15 4.65
CA SER A 22 -7.43 1.39 4.57
C SER A 22 -7.72 2.89 4.65
N SER A 23 -8.42 3.41 3.63
CA SER A 23 -8.85 4.82 3.60
C SER A 23 -9.78 5.20 4.74
N ARG A 24 -10.43 4.23 5.39
CA ARG A 24 -11.42 4.50 6.44
C ARG A 24 -10.79 4.65 7.81
N SER A 25 -9.75 3.85 8.10
CA SER A 25 -9.08 3.87 9.39
C SER A 25 -7.92 4.87 9.43
N HIS A 26 -7.43 5.33 8.26
CA HIS A 26 -6.18 6.09 8.16
C HIS A 26 -5.00 5.38 8.85
N LEU A 27 -5.03 4.04 8.84
CA LEU A 27 -4.01 3.16 9.40
C LEU A 27 -3.39 2.35 8.27
N VAL A 28 -2.11 2.06 8.43
CA VAL A 28 -1.34 1.18 7.58
C VAL A 28 -0.90 -0.02 8.38
N THR A 29 -1.36 -1.19 7.98
CA THR A 29 -1.02 -2.47 8.56
C THR A 29 0.12 -3.07 7.75
N TYR A 30 1.30 -3.15 8.34
CA TYR A 30 2.47 -3.78 7.76
C TYR A 30 2.65 -5.20 8.32
N VAL A 31 2.84 -6.17 7.44
CA VAL A 31 3.16 -7.55 7.78
C VAL A 31 4.61 -7.78 7.39
N ASP A 32 5.44 -8.06 8.38
CA ASP A 32 6.84 -8.40 8.15
C ASP A 32 6.98 -9.83 7.64
N LYS A 33 8.15 -10.19 7.11
CA LYS A 33 8.49 -11.54 6.63
C LYS A 33 8.33 -12.64 7.68
N LYS A 34 8.32 -12.27 8.96
CA LYS A 34 8.01 -13.18 10.08
C LYS A 34 6.51 -13.40 10.32
N GLY A 35 5.64 -12.78 9.51
CA GLY A 35 4.19 -12.76 9.75
C GLY A 35 3.76 -11.81 10.87
N GLN A 36 4.67 -10.97 11.37
CA GLN A 36 4.33 -10.01 12.42
C GLN A 36 3.57 -8.82 11.84
N VAL A 37 2.37 -8.60 12.37
CA VAL A 37 1.48 -7.52 11.95
C VAL A 37 1.72 -6.31 12.83
N GLN A 38 2.04 -5.17 12.22
CA GLN A 38 2.23 -3.89 12.88
C GLN A 38 1.36 -2.83 12.22
N ALA A 39 0.51 -2.17 13.01
CA ALA A 39 -0.35 -1.10 12.52
C ALA A 39 0.28 0.26 12.85
N TYR A 40 0.47 1.09 11.84
CA TYR A 40 1.00 2.43 11.95
C TYR A 40 -0.02 3.45 11.46
N PRO A 41 -0.26 4.54 12.21
CA PRO A 41 -1.12 5.61 11.72
C PRO A 41 -0.47 6.34 10.54
N LEU A 42 -1.28 6.77 9.57
CA LEU A 42 -0.82 7.53 8.39
C LEU A 42 -0.14 8.86 8.74
N THR A 43 -0.31 9.35 9.96
CA THR A 43 0.38 10.53 10.49
C THR A 43 1.81 10.19 10.91
N ASN A 44 2.02 9.00 11.50
CA ASN A 44 3.32 8.57 12.03
C ASN A 44 4.14 7.72 11.04
N VAL A 45 3.58 7.49 9.85
CA VAL A 45 4.21 6.76 8.74
C VAL A 45 5.57 7.31 8.32
N LEU A 46 5.79 8.61 8.52
CA LEU A 46 7.03 9.30 8.18
C LEU A 46 8.09 9.17 9.28
N ASP A 47 7.68 8.80 10.48
CA ASP A 47 8.50 8.72 11.69
C ASP A 47 8.89 7.26 12.04
N VAL A 48 8.77 6.36 11.07
CA VAL A 48 9.16 4.97 11.28
C VAL A 48 10.69 4.83 11.27
N PRO A 49 11.26 3.98 12.16
CA PRO A 49 12.72 3.84 12.28
C PRO A 49 13.38 3.25 11.03
N SER A 50 12.60 2.59 10.17
CA SER A 50 13.09 1.94 8.96
C SER A 50 12.79 2.78 7.72
N ALA A 51 13.85 3.27 7.07
CA ALA A 51 13.73 4.05 5.82
C ALA A 51 13.01 3.28 4.69
N GLU A 52 13.20 1.96 4.63
CA GLU A 52 12.46 1.12 3.69
C GLU A 52 10.97 1.09 3.99
N LEU A 53 10.60 0.94 5.27
CA LEU A 53 9.20 0.94 5.70
C LEU A 53 8.58 2.31 5.38
N ALA A 54 9.27 3.41 5.68
CA ALA A 54 8.80 4.76 5.33
C ALA A 54 8.51 4.90 3.83
N LYS A 55 9.39 4.37 2.95
CA LYS A 55 9.16 4.35 1.49
C LYS A 55 7.95 3.51 1.11
N ARG A 56 7.84 2.29 1.65
CA ARG A 56 6.74 1.36 1.39
C ARG A 56 5.39 1.98 1.76
N LEU A 57 5.31 2.56 2.95
CA LEU A 57 4.08 3.16 3.44
C LEU A 57 3.74 4.47 2.70
N ARG A 58 4.74 5.30 2.33
CA ARG A 58 4.54 6.45 1.43
C ARG A 58 3.97 6.04 0.09
N TYR A 59 4.53 4.99 -0.51
CA TYR A 59 4.08 4.45 -1.78
C TYR A 59 2.63 3.98 -1.72
N THR A 60 2.26 3.22 -0.68
CA THR A 60 0.87 2.76 -0.49
C THR A 60 -0.09 3.93 -0.24
N LYS A 61 0.33 4.95 0.53
CA LYS A 61 -0.44 6.17 0.76
C LYS A 61 -0.70 6.92 -0.54
N ASP A 62 0.32 7.07 -1.38
CA ASP A 62 0.22 7.78 -2.66
C ASP A 62 -0.76 7.09 -3.60
N ILE A 63 -0.70 5.75 -3.69
CA ILE A 63 -1.67 4.94 -4.43
C ILE A 63 -3.09 5.18 -3.93
N LEU A 64 -3.30 5.14 -2.60
CA LEU A 64 -4.62 5.37 -2.02
C LEU A 64 -5.13 6.79 -2.30
N VAL A 65 -4.29 7.80 -2.13
CA VAL A 65 -4.63 9.20 -2.44
C VAL A 65 -5.00 9.35 -3.91
N ASN A 66 -4.27 8.72 -4.83
CA ASN A 66 -4.60 8.72 -6.26
C ASN A 66 -5.93 8.03 -6.56
N LEU A 67 -6.19 6.89 -5.92
CA LEU A 67 -7.43 6.13 -6.06
C LEU A 67 -8.65 6.91 -5.54
N LEU A 68 -8.48 7.65 -4.44
CA LEU A 68 -9.53 8.50 -3.88
C LEU A 68 -9.70 9.79 -4.68
N GLY A 69 -8.60 10.35 -5.19
CA GLY A 69 -8.55 11.63 -5.90
C GLY A 69 -8.92 11.55 -7.38
N SER A 70 -9.05 10.35 -7.95
CA SER A 70 -9.49 10.13 -9.34
C SER A 70 -8.71 10.94 -10.38
N ARG A 71 -7.40 10.69 -10.52
CA ARG A 71 -6.65 10.79 -11.78
C ARG A 71 -5.52 9.75 -11.74
N LEU A 72 -5.69 8.62 -12.41
CA LEU A 72 -4.62 7.63 -12.56
C LEU A 72 -3.46 8.30 -13.32
N PRO A 73 -2.24 8.41 -12.78
CA PRO A 73 -1.09 8.80 -13.59
C PRO A 73 -0.88 7.72 -14.65
N SER A 74 -0.77 8.18 -15.89
CA SER A 74 -0.54 7.44 -17.14
C SER A 74 0.85 6.79 -17.20
N GLY A 75 1.27 6.11 -16.13
CA GLY A 75 2.63 5.61 -15.97
C GLY A 75 2.75 4.39 -15.07
N PHE A 76 1.69 3.58 -14.91
CA PHE A 76 1.78 2.28 -14.27
C PHE A 76 2.04 1.19 -15.33
N PRO A 77 3.29 0.68 -15.50
CA PRO A 77 3.57 -0.47 -16.36
C PRO A 77 3.11 -1.81 -15.75
N GLY A 78 2.30 -1.80 -14.69
CA GLY A 78 1.92 -3.00 -13.93
C GLY A 78 0.42 -3.34 -13.92
N LEU A 79 -0.42 -2.58 -14.61
CA LEU A 79 -1.88 -2.80 -14.64
C LEU A 79 -2.41 -3.18 -16.03
N LEU A 80 -1.65 -3.96 -16.80
CA LEU A 80 -2.17 -4.62 -18.01
C LEU A 80 -1.62 -6.06 -18.10
N SER A 81 -2.28 -6.98 -17.41
CA SER A 81 -2.45 -8.40 -17.81
C SER A 81 -2.98 -9.22 -16.63
N ALA A 82 -4.26 -9.05 -16.33
CA ALA A 82 -5.06 -10.15 -15.82
C ALA A 82 -6.23 -10.27 -16.78
N GLY A 83 -6.17 -11.30 -17.62
CA GLY A 83 -6.92 -11.41 -18.86
C GLY A 83 -8.44 -11.41 -18.70
N MET A 84 -9.07 -10.77 -19.68
CA MET A 84 -10.42 -11.04 -20.13
C MET A 84 -10.37 -11.17 -21.65
N HIS A 85 -10.16 -12.39 -22.15
CA HIS A 85 -11.07 -13.10 -23.07
C HIS A 85 -10.58 -14.53 -23.22
#